data_AF-A0A848CCH5-F1
#
_entry.id   AF-A0A848CCH5-F1
#
_cell.length_a   1.000
_cell.length_b   1.000
_cell.length_c   1.000
_cell.angle_alpha   90.00
_cell.angle_beta   90.00
_cell.angle_gamma   90.00
#
_symmetry.space_group_name_H-M   'P 1'
#
loop_
_entity.id
_entity.type
_entity.pdbx_description
1 polymer ?
#
loop_
_entity_poly.entity_id
_entity_poly.type
_entity_poly.pdbx_seq_one_letter_code
_entity_poly.pdbx_strand_id
1 'polypeptide(L)'
;MSRPLKFKIKDYDFISRKFPEYYRLLVPNASRHGDEMWIDTKDQEAYDYLLDNLCLELGDALNDEGNLNRDGLRLEAAWDYADREGVPFGEK
;
A
#
# COMPACT_ATOMS: atom_id res chain seq x y z
N MET A 1 1.36 -6.37 16.93
CA MET A 1 2.44 -5.37 16.79
C MET A 1 2.04 -4.45 15.66
N SER A 2 2.27 -3.14 15.77
CA SER A 2 2.07 -2.20 14.66
C SER A 2 3.08 -2.53 13.54
N ARG A 3 2.61 -2.59 12.29
CA ARG A 3 3.43 -2.90 11.10
C ARG A 3 3.23 -1.78 10.08
N PRO A 4 3.85 -0.60 10.30
CA PRO A 4 3.62 0.55 9.44
C PRO A 4 4.07 0.25 8.02
N LEU A 5 3.34 0.73 7.01
CA LEU A 5 3.72 0.56 5.61
C LEU A 5 4.55 1.75 5.13
N LYS A 6 5.62 1.50 4.38
CA LYS A 6 6.53 2.55 3.91
C LYS A 6 6.57 2.65 2.39
N PHE A 7 5.79 3.56 1.82
CA PHE A 7 5.74 3.80 0.39
C PHE A 7 6.78 4.84 -0.06
N LYS A 8 7.36 4.65 -1.25
CA LYS A 8 8.06 5.75 -1.95
C LYS A 8 7.02 6.76 -2.42
N ILE A 9 7.36 8.06 -2.44
CA ILE A 9 6.42 9.11 -2.94
C ILE A 9 5.85 8.74 -4.31
N LYS A 10 6.69 8.28 -5.24
CA LYS A 10 6.27 7.93 -6.60
C LYS A 10 5.23 6.80 -6.67
N ASP A 11 5.27 5.90 -5.69
CA ASP A 11 4.38 4.74 -5.61
C ASP A 11 3.07 5.17 -4.94
N TYR A 12 3.16 5.99 -3.89
CA TYR A 12 2.00 6.65 -3.28
C TYR A 12 1.22 7.55 -4.27
N ASP A 13 1.94 8.34 -5.08
CA ASP A 13 1.34 9.17 -6.13
C ASP A 13 0.71 8.31 -7.24
N PHE A 14 1.32 7.18 -7.59
CA PHE A 14 0.76 6.25 -8.56
C PHE A 14 -0.57 5.66 -8.05
N ILE A 15 -0.60 5.20 -6.79
CA ILE A 15 -1.79 4.67 -6.13
C ILE A 15 -2.91 5.73 -6.13
N SER A 16 -2.59 7.00 -5.80
CA SER A 16 -3.58 8.09 -5.81
C SER A 16 -4.29 8.32 -7.15
N ARG A 17 -3.62 7.99 -8.26
CA ARG A 17 -4.14 8.23 -9.62
C ARG A 17 -4.81 7.00 -10.22
N LYS A 18 -4.33 5.81 -9.88
CA LYS A 18 -4.75 4.55 -10.50
C LYS A 18 -5.69 3.72 -9.65
N PHE A 19 -5.58 3.84 -8.33
CA PHE A 19 -6.37 3.10 -7.35
C PHE A 19 -6.91 4.09 -6.31
N PRO A 20 -7.78 5.03 -6.73
CA PRO A 20 -8.23 6.13 -5.87
C PRO A 20 -9.08 5.66 -4.70
N GLU A 21 -9.78 4.54 -4.81
CA GLU A 21 -10.55 3.95 -3.70
C GLU A 21 -9.59 3.41 -2.64
N TYR A 22 -8.62 2.57 -3.03
CA TYR A 22 -7.52 2.16 -2.15
C TYR A 22 -6.78 3.32 -1.50
N TYR A 23 -6.44 4.35 -2.28
CA TYR A 23 -5.72 5.53 -1.79
C TYR A 23 -6.45 6.21 -0.62
N ARG A 24 -7.78 6.31 -0.67
CA ARG A 24 -8.57 6.92 0.41
C ARG A 24 -8.45 6.18 1.73
N LEU A 25 -8.13 4.88 1.71
CA LEU A 25 -7.88 4.08 2.91
C LEU A 25 -6.52 4.40 3.54
N LEU A 26 -5.54 4.79 2.73
CA LEU A 26 -4.18 5.10 3.20
C LEU A 26 -4.10 6.50 3.83
N VAL A 27 -4.77 7.50 3.22
CA VAL A 27 -4.67 8.93 3.60
C VAL A 27 -4.87 9.21 5.10
N PRO A 28 -5.88 8.64 5.79
CA PRO A 28 -6.14 8.97 7.20
C PRO A 28 -4.97 8.67 8.14
N ASN A 29 -4.13 7.70 7.79
CA ASN A 29 -2.99 7.27 8.61
C ASN A 29 -1.65 7.61 7.94
N ALA A 30 -1.66 8.47 6.91
CA ALA A 30 -0.47 8.79 6.13
C ALA A 30 0.31 9.96 6.71
N SER A 31 1.62 9.77 6.94
CA SER A 31 2.56 10.82 7.31
C SER A 31 3.76 10.84 6.38
N ARG A 32 4.19 12.05 5.98
CA ARG A 32 5.37 12.21 5.12
C ARG A 32 6.64 12.29 5.96
N HIS A 33 7.63 11.47 5.63
CA HIS A 33 8.96 11.49 6.23
C HIS A 33 10.02 11.54 5.12
N GLY A 34 10.51 12.74 4.80
CA GLY A 34 11.43 12.94 3.67
C GLY A 34 10.80 12.55 2.33
N ASP A 35 11.41 11.56 1.68
CA ASP A 35 11.00 11.02 0.37
C ASP A 35 10.11 9.77 0.48
N GLU A 36 9.48 9.58 1.64
CA GLU A 36 8.67 8.42 1.96
C GLU A 36 7.33 8.83 2.56
N MET A 37 6.29 8.06 2.25
CA MET A 37 4.98 8.13 2.88
C MET A 37 4.83 6.91 3.79
N TRP A 38 4.67 7.18 5.07
CA TRP A 38 4.46 6.16 6.09
C TRP A 38 2.98 6.05 6.37
N ILE A 39 2.46 4.83 6.43
CA ILE A 39 1.07 4.54 6.78
C ILE A 39 1.09 3.82 8.12
N ASP A 40 0.60 4.46 9.16
CA ASP A 40 0.54 3.87 10.49
C ASP A 40 -0.58 2.82 10.56
N THR A 41 -0.21 1.56 10.78
CA THR A 41 -1.16 0.49 11.11
C THR A 41 -1.11 0.29 12.62
N LYS A 42 -2.16 0.75 13.30
CA LYS A 42 -2.21 0.74 14.77
C LYS A 42 -2.11 -0.68 15.35
N ASP A 43 -2.71 -1.64 14.66
CA ASP A 43 -2.78 -3.05 15.03
C ASP A 43 -2.84 -3.94 13.77
N GLN A 44 -2.92 -5.25 13.99
CA GLN A 44 -2.99 -6.25 12.93
C GLN A 44 -4.30 -6.11 12.13
N GLU A 45 -5.42 -5.76 12.77
CA GLU A 45 -6.71 -5.60 12.10
C GLU A 45 -6.67 -4.45 11.09
N ALA A 46 -6.05 -3.32 11.44
CA ALA A 46 -5.84 -2.22 10.52
C ALA A 46 -4.94 -2.61 9.33
N TYR A 47 -3.91 -3.42 9.56
CA TYR A 47 -3.05 -3.94 8.50
C TYR A 47 -3.82 -4.90 7.57
N ASP A 48 -4.51 -5.88 8.15
CA ASP A 48 -5.28 -6.88 7.40
C ASP A 48 -6.38 -6.20 6.58
N TYR A 49 -7.04 -5.18 7.12
CA TYR A 49 -8.01 -4.38 6.39
C TYR A 49 -7.39 -3.72 5.14
N LEU A 50 -6.17 -3.17 5.24
CA LEU A 50 -5.48 -2.60 4.08
C LEU A 50 -5.01 -3.67 3.09
N LEU A 51 -4.65 -4.87 3.55
CA LEU A 51 -4.25 -5.98 2.69
C LEU A 51 -5.46 -6.59 1.94
N ASP A 52 -6.59 -6.76 2.60
CA ASP A 52 -7.81 -7.27 1.98
C ASP A 52 -8.29 -6.33 0.87
N ASN A 53 -8.28 -5.03 1.13
CA ASN A 53 -8.66 -4.04 0.11
C ASN A 53 -7.64 -3.95 -1.03
N LEU A 54 -6.34 -4.19 -0.77
CA LEU A 54 -5.35 -4.34 -1.85
C LEU A 54 -5.71 -5.54 -2.74
N CYS A 55 -6.06 -6.68 -2.15
CA CYS A 55 -6.41 -7.89 -2.90
C CYS A 55 -7.64 -7.69 -3.79
N LEU A 56 -8.62 -6.89 -3.34
CA LEU A 56 -9.78 -6.52 -4.16
C LEU A 56 -9.36 -5.72 -5.40
N GLU A 57 -8.51 -4.71 -5.22
CA GLU A 57 -8.01 -3.86 -6.32
C GLU A 57 -7.13 -4.64 -7.29
N LEU A 58 -6.35 -5.61 -6.79
CA LEU A 58 -5.59 -6.55 -7.62
C LEU A 58 -6.51 -7.48 -8.42
N GLY A 59 -7.63 -7.91 -7.84
CA GLY A 59 -8.66 -8.69 -8.53
C GLY A 59 -9.31 -7.92 -9.69
N ASP A 60 -9.56 -6.62 -9.49
CA ASP A 60 -10.10 -5.74 -10.55
C ASP A 60 -9.02 -5.37 -11.60
N ALA A 61 -7.74 -5.52 -11.26
CA ALA A 61 -6.61 -5.27 -12.15
C ALA A 61 -6.17 -6.52 -12.95
N LEU A 62 -7.01 -7.55 -13.08
CA LEU A 62 -6.73 -8.71 -13.93
C LEU A 62 -7.02 -8.42 -15.41
N ASN A 63 -6.27 -9.07 -16.30
CA ASN A 63 -6.56 -9.13 -17.73
C ASN A 63 -7.50 -10.30 -18.06
N ASP A 64 -7.88 -10.45 -19.33
CA ASP A 64 -8.79 -11.51 -19.78
C ASP A 64 -8.28 -12.94 -19.53
N GLU A 65 -6.98 -13.11 -19.29
CA GLU A 65 -6.34 -14.39 -18.97
C GLU A 65 -6.29 -14.67 -17.45
N GLY A 66 -6.79 -13.74 -16.63
CA GLY A 66 -6.74 -13.84 -15.17
C GLY A 66 -5.36 -13.49 -14.58
N ASN A 67 -4.49 -12.82 -15.33
CA ASN A 67 -3.19 -12.34 -14.86
C ASN A 67 -3.26 -10.85 -14.50
N LEU A 68 -2.46 -10.39 -13.54
CA LEU A 68 -2.37 -8.95 -13.25
C LEU A 68 -1.92 -8.18 -14.49
N ASN A 69 -2.66 -7.12 -14.81
CA ASN A 69 -2.26 -6.15 -15.81
C ASN A 69 -1.09 -5.30 -15.30
N ARG A 70 -0.57 -4.40 -16.15
CA ARG A 70 0.61 -3.59 -15.81
C ARG A 70 0.41 -2.71 -14.56
N ASP A 71 -0.79 -2.16 -14.39
CA ASP A 71 -1.09 -1.31 -13.23
C ASP A 71 -1.21 -2.17 -11.96
N GLY A 72 -1.83 -3.36 -12.06
CA GLY A 72 -1.91 -4.34 -10.97
C GLY A 72 -0.54 -4.84 -10.50
N LEU A 73 0.33 -5.25 -11.42
CA LEU A 73 1.72 -5.65 -11.10
C LEU A 73 2.51 -4.52 -10.41
N ARG A 74 2.25 -3.27 -10.80
CA ARG A 74 2.90 -2.12 -10.18
C ARG A 74 2.36 -1.83 -8.78
N LEU A 75 1.06 -2.03 -8.57
CA LEU A 75 0.44 -1.91 -7.24
C LEU A 75 0.97 -2.97 -6.29
N GLU A 76 1.01 -4.23 -6.71
CA GLU A 76 1.60 -5.34 -5.94
C GLU A 76 3.06 -5.04 -5.56
N ALA A 77 3.89 -4.64 -6.53
CA ALA A 77 5.29 -4.30 -6.27
C ALA A 77 5.48 -3.10 -5.33
N ALA A 78 4.57 -2.11 -5.38
CA ALA A 78 4.59 -0.98 -4.46
C ALA A 78 4.26 -1.42 -3.03
N TRP A 79 3.31 -2.35 -2.88
CA TRP A 79 2.88 -2.86 -1.59
C TRP A 79 3.91 -3.80 -0.96
N ASP A 80 4.48 -4.72 -1.75
CA ASP A 80 5.58 -5.60 -1.32
C ASP A 80 6.78 -4.81 -0.79
N TYR A 81 7.10 -3.68 -1.46
CA TYR A 81 8.13 -2.77 -0.96
C TYR A 81 7.69 -2.14 0.37
N ALA A 82 6.46 -1.68 0.48
CA ALA A 82 5.98 -0.97 1.64
C ALA A 82 5.87 -1.85 2.90
N ASP A 83 5.43 -3.11 2.78
CA ASP A 83 5.41 -4.06 3.91
C ASP A 83 6.84 -4.47 4.29
N ARG A 84 7.71 -4.79 3.32
CA ARG A 84 9.08 -5.21 3.62
C ARG A 84 9.90 -4.15 4.34
N GLU A 85 9.77 -2.89 3.92
CA GLU A 85 10.52 -1.77 4.53
C GLU A 85 9.79 -1.16 5.75
N GLY A 86 8.59 -1.65 6.03
CA GLY A 86 7.76 -1.26 7.16
C GLY A 86 8.33 -1.77 8.48
N VAL A 87 9.14 -0.96 9.16
CA VAL A 87 9.64 -1.26 10.50
C VAL A 87 8.95 -0.38 11.55
N PRO A 88 8.62 -0.89 12.75
CA PRO A 88 8.08 -0.09 13.84
C PRO A 88 8.98 1.12 14.15
N PHE A 89 8.37 2.29 14.36
CA PHE A 89 9.11 3.52 14.64
C PHE A 89 9.94 3.37 15.94
N GLY A 90 11.27 3.49 15.84
CA GLY A 90 12.16 3.46 17.00
C GLY A 90 12.96 2.18 17.22
N GLU A 91 12.79 1.16 16.38
CA GLU A 91 13.70 0.00 16.35
C GLU A 91 14.80 0.23 15.30
N LYS A 92 15.97 0.68 15.74
CA LYS A 92 17.25 0.62 15.01
C LYS A 92 18.33 0.07 15.93
#